data_AF-A0A6H5HST9-F1
#
_entry.id   AF-A0A6H5HST9-F1
#
_cell.length_a   1.000
_cell.length_b   1.000
_cell.length_c   1.000
_cell.angle_alpha   90.00
_cell.angle_beta   90.00
_cell.angle_gamma   90.00
#
_symmetry.space_group_name_H-M   'P 1'
#
loop_
_entity.id
_entity.type
_entity.pdbx_description
1 polymer ?
#
loop_
_entity_poly.entity_id
_entity_poly.type
_entity_poly.pdbx_seq_one_letter_code
_entity_poly.pdbx_strand_id
1 'polypeptide(L)'
;MDETKIVETSNDDGLMLWDFTATPAPDLSEWYEQSDVVREPGMSKAVLVIQKSRLFQRAVFFTMLNPQPNGAGFAGYRTNKKTLNLEGYNSLQMRVRGQGENDHYKICLHHMGMNNEPNPTYEQFFK
;
A
#
# COMPACT_ATOMS: atom_id res chain seq x y z
N MET A 1 20.13 13.92 20.38
CA MET A 1 19.34 13.13 19.41
C MET A 1 18.10 13.94 19.15
N ASP A 2 17.94 14.40 17.92
CA ASP A 2 16.87 15.31 17.53
C ASP A 2 15.59 14.51 17.34
N GLU A 3 14.63 14.66 18.27
CA GLU A 3 13.30 14.07 18.15
C GLU A 3 12.59 14.78 17.00
N THR A 4 12.64 14.17 15.83
CA THR A 4 11.86 14.60 14.68
C THR A 4 10.38 14.48 15.05
N LYS A 5 9.77 15.59 15.46
CA LYS A 5 8.33 15.67 15.72
C LYS A 5 7.60 15.20 14.46
N ILE A 6 6.89 14.09 14.59
CA ILE A 6 6.02 13.59 13.54
C ILE A 6 4.86 14.58 13.46
N VAL A 7 4.83 15.39 12.41
CA VAL A 7 3.66 16.21 12.09
C VAL A 7 2.67 15.29 11.41
N GLU A 8 1.93 14.54 12.22
CA GLU A 8 0.73 13.85 11.79
C GLU A 8 -0.41 14.86 11.78
N THR A 9 -1.08 15.03 10.65
CA THR A 9 -2.24 15.91 10.56
C THR A 9 -3.44 15.12 11.11
N SER A 10 -3.65 15.20 12.42
CA SER A 10 -4.90 14.73 13.03
C SER A 10 -5.96 15.82 12.86
N ASN A 11 -7.04 15.48 12.16
CA ASN A 11 -8.31 16.18 12.31
C ASN A 11 -9.22 15.28 13.15
N ASP A 12 -10.34 15.80 13.64
CA ASP A 12 -11.31 15.05 14.47
C ASP A 12 -11.85 13.74 13.83
N ASP A 13 -11.58 13.50 12.53
CA ASP A 13 -12.04 12.35 11.72
C ASP A 13 -11.03 11.19 11.57
N GLY A 14 -9.81 11.28 12.13
CA GLY A 14 -8.82 10.18 12.15
C GLY A 14 -7.42 10.54 11.64
N LEU A 15 -6.52 9.55 11.63
CA LEU A 15 -5.13 9.71 11.18
C LEU A 15 -5.00 9.49 9.66
N MET A 16 -4.68 10.55 8.93
CA MET A 16 -4.37 10.46 7.50
C MET A 16 -2.98 9.85 7.28
N LEU A 17 -2.92 8.60 6.83
CA LEU A 17 -1.65 7.91 6.55
C LEU A 17 -1.02 8.36 5.23
N TRP A 18 -1.84 8.41 4.17
CA TRP A 18 -1.40 8.83 2.83
C TRP A 18 -2.50 9.61 2.12
N ASP A 19 -2.21 10.86 1.78
CA ASP A 19 -3.07 11.68 0.94
C ASP A 19 -2.47 11.80 -0.47
N PHE A 20 -3.00 11.01 -1.40
CA PHE A 20 -2.60 11.04 -2.81
C PHE A 20 -3.22 12.20 -3.62
N THR A 21 -4.06 13.00 -2.99
CA THR A 21 -4.70 14.18 -3.57
C THR A 21 -3.99 15.49 -3.19
N ALA A 22 -3.07 15.43 -2.22
CA ALA A 22 -2.30 16.57 -1.73
C ALA A 22 -1.48 17.28 -2.82
N THR A 23 -1.28 18.59 -2.66
CA THR A 23 -0.40 19.40 -3.51
C THR A 23 0.67 20.06 -2.63
N PRO A 24 1.98 19.82 -2.87
CA PRO A 24 2.57 19.04 -3.98
C PRO A 24 2.27 17.53 -3.90
N ALA A 25 2.48 16.85 -5.02
CA ALA A 25 2.27 15.40 -5.09
C ALA A 25 3.12 14.66 -4.06
N PRO A 26 2.58 13.64 -3.37
CA PRO A 26 3.35 12.87 -2.43
C PRO A 26 4.45 12.10 -3.16
N ASP A 27 5.59 11.97 -2.48
CA ASP A 27 6.71 11.17 -2.95
C ASP A 27 6.43 9.67 -2.76
N LEU A 28 6.65 8.90 -3.83
CA LEU A 28 6.50 7.45 -3.86
C LEU A 28 7.85 6.72 -3.75
N SER A 29 8.97 7.41 -3.52
CA SER A 29 10.31 6.81 -3.40
C SER A 29 10.41 5.69 -2.35
N GLU A 30 9.62 5.79 -1.27
CA GLU A 30 9.54 4.82 -0.18
C GLU A 30 8.53 3.69 -0.44
N TRP A 31 7.93 3.66 -1.63
CA TRP A 31 7.05 2.60 -2.09
C TRP A 31 7.79 1.73 -3.10
N TYR A 32 7.76 0.43 -2.88
CA TYR A 32 8.42 -0.55 -3.74
C TYR A 32 7.48 -1.67 -4.10
N GLU A 33 7.71 -2.22 -5.29
CA GLU A 33 6.97 -3.37 -5.77
C GLU A 33 7.29 -4.61 -4.93
N GLN A 34 6.25 -5.37 -4.59
CA GLN A 34 6.35 -6.68 -3.97
C GLN A 34 5.44 -7.64 -4.73
N SER A 35 6.02 -8.37 -5.68
CA SER A 35 5.34 -9.33 -6.56
C SER A 35 6.00 -10.70 -6.47
N ASP A 36 5.38 -11.72 -7.08
CA ASP A 36 5.91 -13.09 -7.14
C ASP A 36 7.23 -13.27 -7.91
N VAL A 37 7.77 -12.20 -8.50
CA VAL A 37 9.03 -12.14 -9.26
C VAL A 37 10.28 -12.61 -8.50
N VAL A 38 10.21 -12.75 -7.18
CA VAL A 38 11.30 -13.33 -6.36
C VAL A 38 11.31 -14.86 -6.37
N ARG A 39 10.31 -15.51 -6.99
CA ARG A 39 10.23 -16.96 -7.17
C ARG A 39 10.36 -17.26 -8.65
N GLU A 40 11.11 -18.28 -9.05
CA GLU A 40 11.07 -18.73 -10.45
C GLU A 40 9.78 -19.53 -10.69
N PRO A 41 8.96 -19.25 -11.73
CA PRO A 41 9.18 -18.29 -12.83
C PRO A 41 8.63 -16.86 -12.61
N GLY A 42 7.91 -16.59 -11.51
CA GLY A 42 7.49 -15.25 -11.03
C GLY A 42 7.37 -14.16 -12.09
N MET A 43 6.20 -14.03 -12.69
CA MET A 43 6.01 -13.19 -13.88
C MET A 43 4.99 -12.08 -13.69
N SER A 44 4.42 -11.92 -12.49
CA SER A 44 3.45 -10.87 -12.22
C SER A 44 4.15 -9.52 -12.05
N LYS A 45 3.43 -8.43 -12.32
CA LYS A 45 3.94 -7.06 -12.23
C LYS A 45 2.94 -6.16 -11.53
N ALA A 46 3.42 -5.27 -10.69
CA ALA A 46 2.66 -4.12 -10.22
C ALA A 46 3.38 -2.81 -10.53
N VAL A 47 2.61 -1.73 -10.60
CA VAL A 47 3.10 -0.35 -10.67
C VAL A 47 2.21 0.54 -9.79
N LEU A 48 2.83 1.41 -8.99
CA LEU A 48 2.16 2.48 -8.24
C LEU A 48 2.71 3.82 -8.73
N VAL A 49 1.83 4.68 -9.25
CA VAL A 49 2.21 6.00 -9.79
C VAL A 49 1.23 7.09 -9.36
N ILE A 50 1.69 8.33 -9.33
CA ILE A 50 0.82 9.50 -9.21
C ILE A 50 0.30 9.88 -10.60
N GLN A 51 -1.01 9.83 -10.78
CA GLN A 51 -1.68 10.45 -11.91
C GLN A 51 -2.05 11.88 -11.54
N LYS A 52 -1.43 12.85 -12.23
CA LYS A 52 -1.77 14.27 -12.11
C LYS A 52 -2.36 14.77 -13.42
N SER A 53 -3.53 15.40 -13.33
CA SER A 53 -4.17 16.13 -14.42
C SER A 53 -4.37 17.59 -14.03
N ARG A 54 -4.98 18.39 -14.91
CA ARG A 54 -5.38 19.76 -14.59
C ARG A 54 -6.48 19.84 -13.52
N LEU A 55 -7.28 18.78 -13.36
CA LEU A 55 -8.49 18.81 -12.53
C LEU A 55 -8.36 18.02 -11.23
N PHE A 56 -7.47 17.02 -11.19
CA PHE A 56 -7.31 16.15 -10.05
C PHE A 56 -5.93 15.51 -10.01
N GLN A 57 -5.58 15.02 -8.82
CA GLN A 57 -4.45 14.16 -8.57
C GLN A 57 -4.90 12.95 -7.76
N ARG A 58 -4.33 11.78 -8.04
CA ARG A 58 -4.55 10.53 -7.29
C ARG A 58 -3.40 9.56 -7.52
N ALA A 59 -3.31 8.54 -6.66
CA ALA A 59 -2.52 7.36 -6.97
C ALA A 59 -3.27 6.44 -7.94
N VAL A 60 -2.52 5.74 -8.78
CA VAL A 60 -2.99 4.62 -9.60
C VAL A 60 -2.13 3.43 -9.25
N PHE A 61 -2.78 2.41 -8.68
CA PHE A 61 -2.19 1.09 -8.47
C PHE A 61 -2.65 0.18 -9.61
N PHE A 62 -1.69 -0.36 -10.35
CA PHE A 62 -1.92 -1.26 -11.48
C PHE A 62 -1.27 -2.61 -11.19
N THR A 63 -1.98 -3.69 -11.49
CA THR A 63 -1.47 -5.06 -11.38
C THR A 63 -1.71 -5.82 -12.68
N MET A 64 -0.68 -6.53 -13.13
CA MET A 64 -0.75 -7.55 -14.17
C MET A 64 -0.37 -8.88 -13.52
N LEU A 65 -1.36 -9.76 -13.35
CA LEU A 65 -1.13 -11.09 -12.82
C LEU A 65 -0.70 -12.03 -13.95
N ASN A 66 0.37 -12.77 -13.71
CA ASN A 66 0.80 -13.85 -14.58
C ASN A 66 1.12 -15.06 -13.70
N PRO A 67 0.07 -15.76 -13.22
CA PRO A 67 0.21 -16.82 -12.25
C PRO A 67 1.01 -18.00 -12.80
N GLN A 68 1.64 -18.75 -11.90
CA GLN A 68 2.30 -20.01 -12.21
C GLN A 68 1.29 -21.06 -12.72
N PRO A 69 1.74 -22.17 -13.35
CA PRO A 69 0.84 -23.21 -13.85
C PRO A 69 -0.10 -23.82 -12.79
N ASN A 70 0.29 -23.78 -11.51
CA ASN A 70 -0.55 -24.21 -10.39
C ASN A 70 -1.54 -23.13 -9.88
N GLY A 71 -1.60 -21.97 -10.56
CA GLY A 71 -2.44 -20.83 -10.21
C GLY A 71 -1.85 -19.87 -9.19
N ALA A 72 -0.68 -20.15 -8.61
CA ALA A 72 -0.08 -19.27 -7.61
C ALA A 72 0.52 -18.02 -8.27
N GLY A 73 0.12 -16.84 -7.81
CA GLY A 73 0.73 -15.58 -8.22
C GLY A 73 0.20 -14.41 -7.41
N PHE A 74 1.01 -13.35 -7.30
CA PHE A 74 0.57 -12.10 -6.69
C PHE A 74 1.40 -10.92 -7.22
N ALA A 75 0.79 -9.74 -7.23
CA ALA A 75 1.45 -8.48 -7.53
C ALA A 75 0.99 -7.43 -6.53
N GLY A 76 1.93 -6.65 -5.99
CA GLY A 76 1.66 -5.78 -4.86
C GLY A 76 2.64 -4.63 -4.76
N TYR A 77 2.31 -3.68 -3.91
CA TYR A 77 3.19 -2.60 -3.51
C TYR A 77 3.24 -2.52 -1.99
N ARG A 78 4.39 -2.12 -1.49
CA ARG A 78 4.65 -1.99 -0.08
C ARG A 78 5.40 -0.69 0.20
N THR A 79 5.19 -0.13 1.38
CA THR A 79 5.99 0.99 1.87
C THR A 79 6.67 0.64 3.18
N ASN A 80 7.91 1.10 3.32
CA ASN A 80 8.67 1.04 4.57
C ASN A 80 8.63 2.37 5.34
N LYS A 81 7.83 3.33 4.85
CA LYS A 81 7.76 4.65 5.45
C LYS A 81 7.02 4.58 6.79
N LYS A 82 7.82 4.61 7.85
CA LYS A 82 7.47 4.85 9.25
C LYS A 82 6.85 3.66 9.99
N THR A 83 7.31 3.47 11.23
CA THR A 83 6.49 2.88 12.27
C THR A 83 5.29 3.79 12.49
N LEU A 84 4.10 3.32 12.13
CA LEU A 84 2.87 4.06 12.37
C LEU A 84 2.47 3.88 13.85
N ASN A 85 2.27 4.98 14.58
CA ASN A 85 1.61 4.88 15.87
C ASN A 85 0.10 4.85 15.65
N LEU A 86 -0.48 3.65 15.71
CA LEU A 86 -1.92 3.42 15.53
C LEU A 86 -2.66 3.26 16.87
N GLU A 87 -2.04 3.66 17.99
CA GLU A 87 -2.69 3.64 19.31
C GLU A 87 -3.96 4.49 19.29
N GLY A 88 -5.06 3.94 19.82
CA GLY A 88 -6.37 4.59 19.84
C GLY A 88 -7.20 4.44 18.57
N TYR A 89 -6.64 3.86 17.49
CA TYR A 89 -7.38 3.58 16.26
C TYR A 89 -7.78 2.09 16.19
N ASN A 90 -8.96 1.81 15.63
CA ASN A 90 -9.53 0.46 15.54
C ASN A 90 -9.91 0.03 14.12
N SER A 91 -9.73 0.91 13.14
CA SER A 91 -10.13 0.67 11.76
C SER A 91 -9.17 1.37 10.79
N LEU A 92 -9.07 0.78 9.60
CA LEU A 92 -8.39 1.36 8.45
C LEU A 92 -9.47 1.73 7.43
N GLN A 93 -9.44 2.97 6.96
CA GLN A 93 -10.31 3.43 5.88
C GLN A 93 -9.49 3.74 4.64
N MET A 94 -10.06 3.43 3.48
CA MET A 94 -9.49 3.78 2.20
C MET A 94 -10.55 4.27 1.24
N ARG A 95 -10.15 5.17 0.35
CA ARG A 95 -10.97 5.63 -0.77
C ARG A 95 -10.38 5.11 -2.08
N VAL A 96 -10.91 3.99 -2.55
CA VAL A 96 -10.44 3.31 -3.76
C VAL A 96 -11.58 3.13 -4.77
N ARG A 97 -11.20 2.87 -6.03
CA ARG A 97 -12.12 2.47 -7.09
C ARG A 97 -11.42 1.44 -7.98
N GLY A 98 -11.94 0.21 -8.03
CA GLY A 98 -11.43 -0.84 -8.89
C GLY A 98 -11.87 -0.71 -10.35
N GLN A 99 -11.04 -1.20 -11.26
CA GLN A 99 -11.34 -1.46 -12.68
C GLN A 99 -10.57 -2.69 -13.14
N GLY A 100 -11.13 -3.45 -14.09
CA GLY A 100 -10.54 -4.68 -14.61
C GLY A 100 -11.15 -5.94 -14.00
N GLU A 101 -10.55 -7.09 -14.30
CA GLU A 101 -11.09 -8.42 -13.94
C GLU A 101 -10.67 -8.88 -12.55
N ASN A 102 -9.57 -8.36 -12.00
CA ASN A 102 -9.11 -8.72 -10.67
C ASN A 102 -9.84 -7.90 -9.60
N ASP A 103 -10.63 -8.57 -8.75
CA ASP A 103 -11.30 -8.02 -7.57
C ASP A 103 -10.79 -8.63 -6.25
N HIS A 104 -9.68 -9.39 -6.29
CA HIS A 104 -9.12 -10.09 -5.12
C HIS A 104 -7.89 -9.34 -4.59
N TYR A 105 -8.13 -8.18 -3.98
CA TYR A 105 -7.08 -7.42 -3.29
C TYR A 105 -7.13 -7.67 -1.78
N LYS A 106 -5.96 -7.63 -1.15
CA LYS A 106 -5.83 -7.60 0.31
C LYS A 106 -4.88 -6.49 0.73
N ILE A 107 -5.06 -6.02 1.96
CA ILE A 107 -4.08 -5.19 2.66
C ILE A 107 -3.47 -5.99 3.78
N CYS A 108 -2.17 -5.79 3.94
CA CYS A 108 -1.39 -6.39 5.00
C CYS A 108 -0.82 -5.27 5.89
N LEU A 109 -1.12 -5.32 7.18
CA LEU A 109 -0.45 -4.49 8.20
C LEU A 109 0.53 -5.38 8.97
N HIS A 110 1.81 -5.02 8.94
CA HIS A 110 2.86 -5.74 9.64
C HIS A 110 3.11 -5.12 11.02
N HIS A 111 3.16 -5.97 12.05
CA HIS A 111 3.43 -5.51 13.40
C HIS A 111 4.90 -5.02 13.53
N MET A 112 5.11 -3.78 13.98
CA MET A 112 6.43 -3.22 14.31
C MET A 112 7.51 -3.38 13.22
N GLY A 113 7.14 -3.32 11.94
CA GLY A 113 8.08 -3.51 10.82
C GLY A 113 8.65 -4.93 10.70
N MET A 114 8.06 -5.89 11.43
CA MET A 114 8.47 -7.27 11.43
C MET A 114 7.84 -8.01 10.24
N ASN A 115 8.64 -8.22 9.20
CA ASN A 115 8.14 -8.60 7.87
C ASN A 115 8.23 -10.08 7.53
N ASN A 116 8.86 -10.85 8.40
CA ASN A 116 9.10 -12.27 8.19
C ASN A 116 8.38 -13.06 9.27
N GLU A 117 8.03 -14.30 8.95
CA GLU A 117 7.62 -15.27 9.95
C GLU A 117 8.61 -15.29 11.14
N PRO A 118 8.14 -15.47 12.38
CA PRO A 118 6.77 -15.80 12.78
C PRO A 118 5.90 -14.58 13.14
N ASN A 119 6.21 -13.39 12.61
CA ASN A 119 5.63 -12.15 13.13
C ASN A 119 4.19 -11.91 12.64
N PRO A 120 3.29 -11.41 13.51
CA PRO A 120 1.90 -11.18 13.14
C PRO A 120 1.74 -10.22 11.96
N THR A 121 0.91 -10.63 11.01
CA THR A 121 0.41 -9.79 9.91
C THR A 121 -1.12 -9.77 9.98
N TYR A 122 -1.71 -8.58 9.94
CA TYR A 122 -3.16 -8.41 9.88
C TYR A 122 -3.56 -8.24 8.42
N GLU A 123 -4.41 -9.13 7.93
CA GLU A 123 -4.82 -9.15 6.52
C GLU A 123 -6.31 -8.94 6.38
N GLN A 124 -6.71 -8.10 5.42
CA GLN A 124 -8.11 -7.90 5.09
C GLN A 124 -8.27 -7.84 3.58
N PHE A 125 -9.13 -8.70 3.04
CA PHE A 125 -9.57 -8.63 1.66
C PHE A 125 -10.61 -7.53 1.47
N PHE A 126 -10.57 -6.87 0.33
CA PHE A 126 -11.52 -5.83 -0.06
C PHE A 126 -11.82 -5.90 -1.56
N LYS A 127 -12.95 -5.29 -1.95
CA LYS A 127 -13.41 -5.17 -3.33
C LYS A 127 -13.66 -3.71 -3.67
#